data_AF-A0A512DFM8-F1
#
_entry.id   AF-A0A512DFM8-F1
#
_cell.length_a   1.000
_cell.length_b   1.000
_cell.length_c   1.000
_cell.angle_alpha   90.00
_cell.angle_beta   90.00
_cell.angle_gamma   90.00
#
_symmetry.space_group_name_H-M   'P 1'
#
loop_
_entity.id
_entity.type
_entity.pdbx_description
1 polymer ?
#
loop_
_entity_poly.entity_id
_entity_poly.type
_entity_poly.pdbx_seq_one_letter_code
_entity_poly.pdbx_strand_id
1 'polypeptide(L)'
;MTAVDQQASAAAPAVTPNEIVRLTVVARSRTADLTLPALLPLAEVLPGVVRTLGVLEPDEVHGGCRVHTADGHALDLDASLLAQGVRDGAVLSVSVGVDEKPPKVYDDLVEAIADVVEEQAGTWTAESSRRTMLSVAGVLALLGAWTLHAAAIPPLPAALTAAGVAVIATLGGAVLARVRQDVEGALVLFGTAVAFALVAASRDLVSGPGATGVVAGLGVALVGAVGLAVLRERGWPLLPAVTVGVVGAAAGGLVVGTGLDPGRVLLVLTVLLVLVAGLAPRYALQLTRTAPPPLQSEDAILRDPDPIDGTAVRDRVELSARLVHGLRLTLAVLHVLVAPVVAPMNPLAFAVSWLVSVLLVLAARRDARAVDVVVSVAGGVLSVATATIGAVLAEPAWAPVLAAVVAMSAVGVNLLMAFPPRSVLARARATDVVESVLLVLLVPLTVLALGVIQSL
;
A
#
# COMPACT_ATOMS: atom_id res chain seq x y z
N MET A 1 71.91 -11.29 7.73
CA MET A 1 72.43 -12.67 7.75
C MET A 1 71.41 -13.50 8.54
N THR A 2 70.99 -14.64 7.97
CA THR A 2 69.87 -15.54 8.36
C THR A 2 68.46 -15.00 8.02
N ALA A 3 67.74 -15.54 7.02
CA ALA A 3 67.10 -16.88 6.88
C ALA A 3 65.88 -16.99 7.83
N VAL A 4 64.69 -17.51 7.51
CA VAL A 4 64.14 -18.31 6.41
C VAL A 4 62.62 -18.48 6.69
N ASP A 5 61.81 -18.74 5.65
CA ASP A 5 60.48 -19.38 5.63
C ASP A 5 59.32 -18.90 6.52
N GLN A 6 58.26 -18.39 5.89
CA GLN A 6 57.02 -19.17 5.72
C GLN A 6 56.07 -18.51 4.69
N GLN A 7 56.36 -18.72 3.39
CA GLN A 7 55.31 -18.63 2.38
C GLN A 7 54.38 -19.83 2.57
N ALA A 8 53.28 -19.61 3.29
CA ALA A 8 52.11 -20.48 3.18
C ALA A 8 51.56 -20.32 1.76
N SER A 9 52.03 -21.20 0.87
CA SER A 9 51.39 -21.53 -0.39
C SER A 9 49.97 -22.00 -0.10
N ALA A 10 49.02 -21.06 -0.04
CA ALA A 10 47.62 -21.37 -0.22
C ALA A 10 47.46 -21.70 -1.70
N ALA A 11 47.51 -23.00 -2.00
CA ALA A 11 47.23 -23.53 -3.32
C ALA A 11 45.98 -22.87 -3.88
N ALA A 12 46.13 -22.13 -4.99
CA ALA A 12 45.00 -21.76 -5.82
C ALA A 12 44.22 -23.05 -6.12
N PRO A 13 42.88 -23.04 -6.01
CA PRO A 13 42.10 -24.22 -6.31
C PRO A 13 42.47 -24.70 -7.71
N ALA A 14 42.77 -26.00 -7.83
CA ALA A 14 43.13 -26.60 -9.11
C ALA A 14 41.99 -26.36 -10.09
N VAL A 15 42.21 -25.45 -11.04
CA VAL A 15 41.28 -25.14 -12.12
C VAL A 15 41.18 -26.39 -12.97
N THR A 16 40.05 -27.10 -12.84
CA THR A 16 39.74 -28.17 -13.78
C THR A 16 39.26 -27.51 -15.08
N PRO A 17 39.72 -27.94 -16.27
CA PRO A 17 39.34 -27.33 -17.55
C PRO A 17 37.86 -27.46 -17.92
N ASN A 18 37.02 -27.90 -16.99
CA ASN A 18 35.66 -28.37 -17.22
C ASN A 18 34.68 -27.88 -16.15
N GLU A 19 34.99 -26.76 -15.49
CA GLU A 19 34.03 -26.09 -14.62
C GLU A 19 32.83 -25.63 -15.46
N ILE A 20 31.64 -26.06 -15.05
CA ILE A 20 30.38 -25.83 -15.75
C ILE A 20 29.47 -24.99 -14.87
N VAL A 21 28.68 -24.11 -15.50
CA VAL A 21 27.65 -23.33 -14.83
C VAL A 21 26.28 -23.73 -15.39
N ARG A 22 25.35 -24.06 -14.50
CA ARG A 22 23.93 -24.28 -14.80
C ARG A 22 23.19 -22.96 -14.71
N LEU A 23 22.57 -22.53 -15.79
CA LEU A 23 21.89 -21.25 -15.86
C LEU A 23 20.65 -21.34 -16.74
N THR A 24 19.72 -20.42 -16.54
CA THR A 24 18.53 -20.29 -17.38
C THR A 24 18.77 -19.15 -18.36
N VAL A 25 18.60 -19.40 -19.65
CA VAL A 25 18.69 -18.35 -20.68
C VAL A 25 17.30 -18.04 -21.20
N VAL A 26 16.94 -16.75 -21.18
CA VAL A 26 15.69 -16.22 -21.69
C VAL A 26 15.97 -15.37 -22.93
N ALA A 27 15.19 -15.56 -24.00
CA ALA A 27 15.28 -14.73 -25.18
C ALA A 27 13.89 -14.62 -25.84
N ARG A 28 13.41 -13.39 -26.06
CA ARG A 28 12.03 -13.11 -26.50
C ARG A 28 11.01 -13.88 -25.63
N SER A 29 10.21 -14.78 -26.21
CA SER A 29 9.24 -15.63 -25.50
C SER A 29 9.75 -17.03 -25.17
N ARG A 30 11.05 -17.30 -25.35
CA ARG A 30 11.66 -18.62 -25.18
C ARG A 30 12.59 -18.65 -23.98
N THR A 31 12.66 -19.81 -23.34
CA THR A 31 13.49 -20.04 -22.17
C THR A 31 14.09 -21.44 -22.25
N ALA A 32 15.37 -21.58 -21.93
CA ALA A 32 16.04 -22.87 -21.87
C ALA A 32 17.03 -22.91 -20.70
N ASP A 33 17.05 -24.04 -19.99
CA ASP A 33 18.05 -24.32 -18.96
C ASP A 33 19.26 -24.98 -19.61
N LEU A 34 20.41 -24.33 -19.50
CA LEU A 34 21.64 -24.71 -20.18
C LEU A 34 22.76 -24.92 -19.18
N THR A 35 23.65 -25.85 -19.52
CA THR A 35 24.90 -26.06 -18.80
C THR A 35 26.04 -25.59 -19.70
N LEU A 36 26.67 -24.48 -19.33
CA LEU A 36 27.68 -23.82 -20.16
C LEU A 36 29.07 -23.93 -19.51
N PRO A 37 30.16 -24.05 -20.28
CA PRO A 37 31.52 -23.99 -19.75
C PRO A 37 31.78 -22.63 -19.08
N ALA A 38 32.20 -22.65 -17.81
CA ALA A 38 32.35 -21.45 -16.98
C ALA A 38 33.55 -20.58 -17.36
N LEU A 39 34.57 -21.22 -17.96
CA LEU A 39 35.89 -20.66 -18.20
C LEU A 39 36.12 -20.23 -19.65
N LEU A 40 35.23 -20.59 -20.58
CA LEU A 40 35.32 -20.14 -21.97
C LEU A 40 34.81 -18.70 -22.12
N PRO A 41 35.40 -17.91 -23.03
CA PRO A 41 34.82 -16.63 -23.43
C PRO A 41 33.38 -16.80 -23.88
N LEU A 42 32.50 -15.90 -23.45
CA LEU A 42 31.08 -15.96 -23.76
C LEU A 42 30.82 -15.95 -25.28
N ALA A 43 31.66 -15.27 -26.06
CA ALA A 43 31.61 -15.24 -27.52
C ALA A 43 31.70 -16.63 -28.18
N GLU A 44 32.40 -17.59 -27.57
CA GLU A 44 32.54 -18.95 -28.13
C GLU A 44 31.29 -19.81 -27.87
N VAL A 45 30.63 -19.58 -26.74
CA VAL A 45 29.49 -20.39 -26.28
C VAL A 45 28.16 -19.84 -26.81
N LEU A 46 28.07 -18.51 -26.98
CA LEU A 46 26.86 -17.79 -27.34
C LEU A 46 26.20 -18.28 -28.65
N PRO A 47 26.93 -18.58 -29.75
CA PRO A 47 26.30 -19.09 -30.97
C PRO A 47 25.57 -20.42 -30.75
N GLY A 48 26.09 -21.27 -29.87
CA GLY A 48 25.46 -22.53 -29.48
C GLY A 48 24.18 -22.31 -28.66
N VAL A 49 24.22 -21.35 -27.73
CA VAL A 49 23.06 -20.93 -26.91
C VAL A 49 21.94 -20.39 -27.80
N VAL A 50 22.28 -19.45 -28.69
CA VAL A 50 21.33 -18.82 -29.62
C VAL A 50 20.69 -19.85 -30.56
N ARG A 51 21.50 -20.79 -31.08
CA ARG A 51 20.99 -21.89 -31.91
C ARG A 51 20.05 -22.82 -31.16
N THR A 52 20.36 -23.10 -29.88
CA THR A 52 19.53 -23.96 -29.02
C THR A 52 18.19 -23.30 -28.70
N LEU A 53 18.18 -21.98 -28.48
CA LEU A 53 16.96 -21.20 -28.29
C LEU A 53 16.19 -21.00 -29.60
N GLY A 54 16.86 -21.07 -30.75
CA GLY A 54 16.28 -20.90 -32.08
C GLY A 54 15.68 -19.51 -32.29
N VAL A 55 16.30 -18.48 -31.69
CA VAL A 55 15.78 -17.10 -31.63
C VAL A 55 16.33 -16.16 -32.70
N LEU A 56 17.29 -16.63 -33.51
CA LEU A 56 17.89 -15.87 -34.62
C LEU A 56 17.31 -16.37 -35.96
N GLU A 57 16.64 -15.50 -36.70
CA GLU A 57 16.26 -15.77 -38.09
C GLU A 57 17.42 -15.48 -39.05
N PRO A 58 17.48 -16.09 -40.26
CA PRO A 58 18.61 -15.95 -41.18
C PRO A 58 18.90 -14.51 -41.63
N ASP A 59 17.88 -13.66 -41.65
CA ASP A 59 17.97 -12.23 -41.93
C ASP A 59 18.39 -11.39 -40.72
N GLU A 60 18.36 -11.94 -39.50
CA GLU A 60 18.71 -11.22 -38.25
C GLU A 60 20.17 -11.40 -37.83
N VAL A 61 20.91 -12.31 -38.48
CA VAL A 61 22.28 -12.71 -38.13
C VAL A 61 23.25 -11.51 -38.08
N HIS A 62 23.02 -10.49 -38.90
CA HIS A 62 23.87 -9.31 -38.98
C HIS A 62 23.78 -8.39 -37.74
N GLY A 63 22.74 -8.54 -36.90
CA GLY A 63 22.55 -7.71 -35.70
C GLY A 63 23.42 -8.11 -34.51
N GLY A 64 23.99 -9.32 -34.53
CA GLY A 64 24.71 -9.86 -33.37
C GLY A 64 23.78 -10.16 -32.18
N CYS A 65 24.35 -10.53 -31.04
CA CYS A 65 23.62 -10.84 -29.82
C CYS A 65 24.31 -10.20 -28.61
N ARG A 66 23.53 -9.69 -27.66
CA ARG A 66 24.04 -9.28 -26.35
C ARG A 66 23.44 -10.14 -25.28
N VAL A 67 24.16 -10.28 -24.19
CA VAL A 67 23.75 -11.08 -23.03
C VAL A 67 23.71 -10.17 -21.82
N HIS A 68 22.60 -10.17 -21.11
CA HIS A 68 22.43 -9.41 -19.88
C HIS A 68 22.14 -10.37 -18.72
N THR A 69 22.55 -9.98 -17.53
CA THR A 69 22.14 -10.63 -16.28
C THR A 69 20.70 -10.23 -15.91
N ALA A 70 20.09 -10.96 -14.97
CA ALA A 70 18.76 -10.64 -14.44
C ALA A 70 18.64 -9.20 -13.88
N ASP A 71 19.74 -8.64 -13.38
CA ASP A 71 19.80 -7.27 -12.86
C ASP A 71 20.02 -6.21 -13.96
N GLY A 72 20.04 -6.62 -15.23
CA GLY A 72 20.18 -5.75 -16.41
C GLY A 72 21.63 -5.43 -16.79
N HIS A 73 22.64 -5.94 -16.06
CA HIS A 73 24.04 -5.72 -16.40
C HIS A 73 24.42 -6.49 -17.67
N ALA A 74 24.94 -5.79 -18.68
CA ALA A 74 25.44 -6.40 -19.91
C ALA A 74 26.75 -7.13 -19.66
N LEU A 75 26.84 -8.39 -20.11
CA LEU A 75 28.06 -9.18 -20.04
C LEU A 75 28.97 -8.87 -21.22
N ASP A 76 30.27 -8.82 -20.94
CA ASP A 76 31.35 -8.76 -21.90
C ASP A 76 31.48 -10.12 -22.61
N LEU A 77 31.50 -10.10 -23.94
CA LEU A 77 31.60 -11.31 -24.76
C LEU A 77 33.02 -11.89 -24.75
N ASP A 78 34.03 -11.07 -24.48
CA ASP A 78 35.44 -11.51 -24.49
C ASP A 78 35.85 -12.15 -23.14
N ALA A 79 35.04 -12.00 -22.10
CA ALA A 79 35.28 -12.55 -20.78
C ALA A 79 34.48 -13.84 -20.54
N SER A 80 34.96 -14.67 -19.63
CA SER A 80 34.27 -15.90 -19.22
C SER A 80 33.13 -15.61 -18.23
N LEU A 81 32.16 -16.53 -18.14
CA LEU A 81 31.02 -16.39 -17.22
C LEU A 81 31.47 -16.26 -15.76
N LEU A 82 32.48 -17.05 -15.36
CA LEU A 82 32.99 -17.04 -13.98
C LEU A 82 33.75 -15.75 -13.66
N ALA A 83 34.53 -15.22 -14.61
CA ALA A 83 35.25 -13.95 -14.43
C ALA A 83 34.30 -12.76 -14.24
N GLN A 84 33.09 -12.86 -14.80
CA GLN A 84 32.04 -11.86 -14.69
C GLN A 84 31.08 -12.11 -13.50
N GLY A 85 31.41 -13.09 -12.64
CA GLY A 85 30.67 -13.39 -11.42
C GLY A 85 29.36 -14.13 -11.65
N VAL A 86 29.12 -14.70 -12.84
CA VAL A 86 27.96 -15.53 -13.12
C VAL A 86 28.13 -16.88 -12.41
N ARG A 87 27.16 -17.26 -11.58
CA ARG A 87 27.17 -18.49 -10.78
C ARG A 87 26.04 -19.43 -11.18
N ASP A 88 26.09 -20.65 -10.67
CA ASP A 88 24.99 -21.62 -10.79
C ASP A 88 23.65 -21.02 -10.35
N GLY A 89 22.63 -21.24 -11.16
CA GLY A 89 21.28 -20.70 -10.98
C GLY A 89 21.07 -19.28 -11.51
N ALA A 90 22.07 -18.67 -12.16
CA ALA A 90 21.89 -17.37 -12.78
C ALA A 90 20.87 -17.41 -13.94
N VAL A 91 20.13 -16.31 -14.11
CA VAL A 91 19.26 -16.11 -15.27
C VAL A 91 19.91 -15.07 -16.17
N LEU A 92 20.13 -15.44 -17.43
CA LEU A 92 20.69 -14.57 -18.46
C LEU A 92 19.61 -14.26 -19.50
N SER A 93 19.49 -13.01 -19.92
CA SER A 93 18.65 -12.62 -21.04
C SER A 93 19.50 -12.35 -22.28
N VAL A 94 19.18 -12.99 -23.40
CA VAL A 94 19.83 -12.75 -24.69
C VAL A 94 18.92 -11.86 -25.54
N SER A 95 19.43 -10.70 -25.93
CA SER A 95 18.81 -9.81 -26.91
C SER A 95 19.46 -10.02 -28.28
N VAL A 96 18.64 -10.02 -29.33
CA VAL A 96 19.13 -9.99 -30.70
C VAL A 96 19.35 -8.53 -31.07
N GLY A 97 20.51 -8.17 -31.63
CA GLY A 97 20.83 -6.77 -31.88
C GLY A 97 19.97 -6.09 -32.95
N VAL A 98 19.20 -6.84 -33.76
CA VAL A 98 18.15 -6.25 -34.63
C VAL A 98 16.92 -5.77 -33.84
N ASP A 99 16.65 -6.35 -32.67
CA ASP A 99 15.57 -5.91 -31.77
C ASP A 99 15.98 -4.66 -30.97
N GLU A 100 17.29 -4.39 -30.92
CA GLU A 100 17.81 -3.21 -30.25
C GLU A 100 17.68 -2.00 -31.16
N LYS A 101 17.05 -0.96 -30.63
CA LYS A 101 17.01 0.34 -31.30
C LYS A 101 18.47 0.79 -31.52
N PRO A 102 18.90 1.04 -32.77
CA PRO A 102 20.26 1.48 -33.01
C PRO A 102 20.55 2.72 -32.17
N PRO A 103 21.76 2.83 -31.59
CA PRO A 103 22.09 3.98 -30.77
C PRO A 103 21.86 5.25 -31.59
N LYS A 104 21.04 6.17 -31.06
CA LYS A 104 20.84 7.47 -31.68
C LYS A 104 22.20 8.17 -31.72
N VAL A 105 22.69 8.45 -32.92
CA VAL A 105 23.89 9.26 -33.14
C VAL A 105 23.39 10.68 -33.33
N TYR A 106 23.64 11.51 -32.33
CA TYR A 106 23.24 12.92 -32.35
C TYR A 106 24.35 13.75 -33.01
N ASP A 107 23.97 14.67 -33.88
CA ASP A 107 24.83 15.69 -34.45
C ASP A 107 24.78 17.02 -33.67
N ASP A 108 23.68 17.27 -32.93
CA ASP A 108 23.50 18.41 -32.02
C ASP A 108 23.31 17.97 -30.56
N LEU A 109 24.03 18.63 -29.65
CA LEU A 109 23.87 18.47 -28.21
C LEU A 109 22.46 18.89 -27.75
N VAL A 110 21.86 19.89 -28.39
CA VAL A 110 20.50 20.35 -28.04
C VAL A 110 19.48 19.24 -28.29
N GLU A 111 19.58 18.52 -29.42
CA GLU A 111 18.72 17.38 -29.72
C GLU A 111 18.97 16.22 -28.75
N ALA A 112 20.23 15.91 -28.46
CA ALA A 112 20.58 14.90 -27.46
C ALA A 112 20.00 15.21 -26.07
N ILE A 113 20.08 16.47 -25.63
CA ILE A 113 19.50 16.92 -24.36
C ILE A 113 17.97 16.88 -24.42
N ALA A 114 17.35 17.31 -25.53
CA ALA A 114 15.90 17.29 -25.70
C ALA A 114 15.34 15.87 -25.60
N ASP A 115 15.97 14.90 -26.28
CA ASP A 115 15.57 13.49 -26.22
C ASP A 115 15.75 12.91 -24.81
N VAL A 116 16.85 13.22 -24.13
CA VAL A 116 17.07 12.77 -22.74
C VAL A 116 16.03 13.39 -21.81
N VAL A 117 15.71 14.67 -21.98
CA VAL A 117 14.68 15.34 -21.18
C VAL A 117 13.30 14.76 -21.47
N GLU A 118 12.96 14.43 -22.71
CA GLU A 118 11.67 13.83 -23.07
C GLU A 118 11.55 12.36 -22.61
N GLU A 119 12.65 11.60 -22.63
CA GLU A 119 12.70 10.24 -22.10
C GLU A 119 12.65 10.20 -20.57
N GLN A 120 13.27 11.16 -19.87
CA GLN A 120 13.31 11.21 -18.41
C GLN A 120 12.13 11.96 -17.78
N ALA A 121 11.64 13.02 -18.41
CA ALA A 121 10.51 13.80 -17.95
C ALA A 121 9.24 13.28 -18.63
N GLY A 122 8.53 12.37 -17.96
CA GLY A 122 7.23 11.91 -18.44
C GLY A 122 6.32 13.07 -18.83
N THR A 123 5.72 13.00 -20.01
CA THR A 123 4.93 14.10 -20.58
C THR A 123 3.60 14.28 -19.83
N TRP A 124 3.18 15.52 -19.63
CA TRP A 124 1.86 15.83 -19.06
C TRP A 124 0.77 15.48 -20.07
N THR A 125 -0.05 14.49 -19.74
CA THR A 125 -1.07 13.94 -20.64
C THR A 125 -2.46 14.56 -20.39
N ALA A 126 -3.39 14.36 -21.33
CA ALA A 126 -4.80 14.68 -21.10
C ALA A 126 -5.38 13.90 -19.90
N GLU A 127 -4.92 12.67 -19.69
CA GLU A 127 -5.34 11.83 -18.56
C GLU A 127 -4.77 12.35 -17.23
N SER A 128 -3.51 12.79 -17.17
CA SER A 128 -2.97 13.44 -15.96
C SER A 128 -3.71 14.75 -15.65
N SER A 129 -4.06 15.53 -16.69
CA SER A 129 -4.89 16.73 -16.55
C SER A 129 -6.25 16.41 -15.93
N ARG A 130 -6.92 15.37 -16.46
CA ARG A 130 -8.24 14.92 -15.99
C ARG A 130 -8.19 14.43 -14.55
N ARG A 131 -7.23 13.57 -14.19
CA ARG A 131 -7.04 13.09 -12.81
C ARG A 131 -6.76 14.24 -11.85
N THR A 132 -5.98 15.23 -12.29
CA THR A 132 -5.70 16.42 -11.49
C THR A 132 -6.98 17.22 -11.25
N MET A 133 -7.78 17.46 -12.30
CA MET A 133 -9.06 18.17 -12.16
C MET A 133 -10.06 17.42 -11.28
N LEU A 134 -10.16 16.09 -11.40
CA LEU A 134 -10.98 15.26 -10.52
C LEU A 134 -10.51 15.34 -9.06
N SER A 135 -9.19 15.36 -8.82
CA SER A 135 -8.62 15.54 -7.50
C SER A 135 -8.95 16.92 -6.92
N VAL A 136 -8.81 17.98 -7.72
CA VAL A 136 -9.19 19.35 -7.34
C VAL A 136 -10.69 19.43 -7.01
N ALA A 137 -11.55 18.81 -7.81
CA ALA A 137 -12.99 18.75 -7.54
C ALA A 137 -13.29 18.05 -6.20
N GLY A 138 -12.61 16.94 -5.91
CA GLY A 138 -12.71 16.26 -4.62
C GLY A 138 -12.28 17.12 -3.44
N VAL A 139 -11.15 17.84 -3.58
CA VAL A 139 -10.66 18.78 -2.54
C VAL A 139 -11.65 19.92 -2.31
N LEU A 140 -12.19 20.51 -3.39
CA LEU A 140 -13.21 21.56 -3.28
C LEU A 140 -14.51 21.06 -2.65
N ALA A 141 -14.91 19.82 -2.94
CA ALA A 141 -16.06 19.19 -2.29
C ALA A 141 -15.86 19.02 -0.79
N LEU A 142 -14.68 18.54 -0.36
CA LEU A 142 -14.33 18.42 1.06
C LEU A 142 -14.27 19.79 1.74
N LEU A 143 -13.70 20.80 1.07
CA LEU A 143 -13.68 22.17 1.56
C LEU A 143 -15.11 22.73 1.71
N GLY A 144 -15.99 22.48 0.74
CA GLY A 144 -17.40 22.89 0.81
C GLY A 144 -18.18 22.21 1.94
N ALA A 145 -17.92 20.92 2.17
CA ALA A 145 -18.50 20.19 3.30
C ALA A 145 -17.99 20.77 4.64
N TRP A 146 -16.68 21.04 4.74
CA TRP A 146 -16.08 21.65 5.92
C TRP A 146 -16.60 23.06 6.19
N THR A 147 -16.71 23.92 5.18
CA THR A 147 -17.22 25.29 5.37
C THR A 147 -18.68 25.29 5.82
N LEU A 148 -19.50 24.38 5.29
CA LEU A 148 -20.88 24.25 5.72
C LEU A 148 -21.01 23.72 7.15
N HIS A 149 -20.12 22.81 7.55
CA HIS A 149 -20.03 22.31 8.92
C HIS A 149 -19.59 23.41 9.91
N ALA A 150 -18.55 24.17 9.55
CA ALA A 150 -18.00 25.24 10.38
C ALA A 150 -18.85 26.53 10.39
N ALA A 151 -19.82 26.67 9.48
CA ALA A 151 -20.63 27.87 9.37
C ALA A 151 -21.54 28.08 10.59
N ALA A 152 -21.51 29.30 11.14
CA ALA A 152 -22.41 29.75 12.21
C ALA A 152 -23.82 30.11 11.67
N ILE A 153 -24.43 29.21 10.89
CA ILE A 153 -25.81 29.35 10.37
C ILE A 153 -26.78 28.50 11.22
N PRO A 154 -28.11 28.65 11.09
CA PRO A 154 -29.06 27.78 11.77
C PRO A 154 -28.96 26.31 11.29
N PRO A 155 -29.28 25.31 12.14
CA PRO A 155 -29.04 23.89 11.85
C PRO A 155 -29.87 23.36 10.68
N LEU A 156 -31.13 23.75 10.58
CA LEU A 156 -32.04 23.24 9.54
C LEU A 156 -31.60 23.64 8.11
N PRO A 157 -31.32 24.93 7.78
CA PRO A 157 -30.79 25.31 6.47
C PRO A 157 -29.48 24.61 6.10
N ALA A 158 -28.57 24.44 7.07
CA ALA A 158 -27.30 23.74 6.84
C ALA A 158 -27.55 22.27 6.47
N ALA A 159 -28.39 21.58 7.25
CA ALA A 159 -28.73 20.18 7.02
C ALA A 159 -29.43 19.98 5.66
N LEU A 160 -30.38 20.85 5.31
CA LEU A 160 -31.07 20.80 4.02
C LEU A 160 -30.13 21.06 2.84
N THR A 161 -29.20 22.00 2.98
CA THR A 161 -28.19 22.30 1.95
C THR A 161 -27.28 21.09 1.75
N ALA A 162 -26.76 20.53 2.85
CA ALA A 162 -25.89 19.37 2.81
C ALA A 162 -26.61 18.14 2.23
N ALA A 163 -27.84 17.86 2.68
CA ALA A 163 -28.64 16.77 2.15
C ALA A 163 -28.95 16.95 0.65
N GLY A 164 -29.26 18.17 0.22
CA GLY A 164 -29.49 18.51 -1.18
C GLY A 164 -28.25 18.23 -2.04
N VAL A 165 -27.07 18.69 -1.61
CA VAL A 165 -25.81 18.41 -2.29
C VAL A 165 -25.51 16.91 -2.32
N ALA A 166 -25.73 16.19 -1.22
CA ALA A 166 -25.52 14.75 -1.15
C ALA A 166 -26.41 13.98 -2.14
N VAL A 167 -27.69 14.35 -2.24
CA VAL A 167 -28.63 13.76 -3.20
C VAL A 167 -28.22 14.06 -4.64
N ILE A 168 -27.92 15.33 -4.95
CA ILE A 168 -27.50 15.75 -6.30
C ILE A 168 -26.22 15.02 -6.72
N ALA A 169 -25.22 14.94 -5.82
CA ALA A 169 -23.97 14.26 -6.10
C ALA A 169 -24.15 12.74 -6.24
N THR A 170 -25.02 12.11 -5.45
CA THR A 170 -25.35 10.68 -5.59
C THR A 170 -25.99 10.39 -6.96
N LEU A 171 -26.96 11.21 -7.36
CA LEU A 171 -27.62 11.08 -8.67
C LEU A 171 -26.65 11.36 -9.81
N GLY A 172 -25.84 12.41 -9.71
CA GLY A 172 -24.81 12.75 -10.68
C GLY A 172 -23.78 11.64 -10.84
N GLY A 173 -23.32 11.05 -9.74
CA GLY A 173 -22.42 9.89 -9.73
C GLY A 173 -23.05 8.68 -10.40
N ALA A 174 -24.33 8.41 -10.12
CA ALA A 174 -25.08 7.34 -10.77
C ALA A 174 -25.25 7.55 -12.28
N VAL A 175 -25.57 8.78 -12.70
CA VAL A 175 -25.66 9.15 -14.12
C VAL A 175 -24.31 9.01 -14.80
N LEU A 176 -23.23 9.47 -14.18
CA LEU A 176 -21.91 9.40 -14.78
C LEU A 176 -21.44 7.94 -14.95
N ALA A 177 -21.68 7.11 -13.93
CA ALA A 177 -21.39 5.68 -13.97
C ALA A 177 -22.22 4.92 -15.03
N ARG A 178 -23.52 5.23 -15.15
CA ARG A 178 -24.44 4.46 -16.01
C ARG A 178 -24.53 4.98 -17.44
N VAL A 179 -24.51 6.29 -17.64
CA VAL A 179 -24.71 6.93 -18.95
C VAL A 179 -23.38 7.22 -19.63
N ARG A 180 -22.40 7.79 -18.90
CA ARG A 180 -21.08 8.11 -19.47
C ARG A 180 -20.06 6.99 -19.32
N GLN A 181 -20.37 5.96 -18.53
CA GLN A 181 -19.43 4.88 -18.17
C GLN A 181 -18.13 5.42 -17.56
N ASP A 182 -18.17 6.63 -17.00
CA ASP A 182 -17.04 7.27 -16.34
C ASP A 182 -17.08 6.96 -14.84
N VAL A 183 -16.24 6.00 -14.46
CA VAL A 183 -16.11 5.47 -13.10
C VAL A 183 -15.38 6.44 -12.18
N GLU A 184 -14.33 7.10 -12.66
CA GLU A 184 -13.50 7.98 -11.83
C GLU A 184 -14.27 9.23 -11.41
N GLY A 185 -14.96 9.87 -12.35
CA GLY A 185 -15.82 11.01 -12.00
C GLY A 185 -17.00 10.59 -11.13
N ALA A 186 -17.52 9.37 -11.31
CA ALA A 186 -18.60 8.86 -10.47
C ALA A 186 -18.12 8.65 -9.03
N LEU A 187 -16.91 8.12 -8.83
CA LEU A 187 -16.29 7.97 -7.52
C LEU A 187 -16.09 9.31 -6.82
N VAL A 188 -15.66 10.37 -7.54
CA VAL A 188 -15.55 11.72 -6.97
C VAL A 188 -16.90 12.26 -6.52
N LEU A 189 -17.97 12.05 -7.30
CA LEU A 189 -19.32 12.46 -6.94
C LEU A 189 -19.91 11.64 -5.79
N PHE A 190 -19.68 10.34 -5.74
CA PHE A 190 -20.07 9.52 -4.57
C PHE A 190 -19.27 9.92 -3.31
N GLY A 191 -17.98 10.22 -3.43
CA GLY A 191 -17.17 10.74 -2.33
C GLY A 191 -17.68 12.10 -1.84
N THR A 192 -18.07 12.98 -2.76
CA THR A 192 -18.75 14.25 -2.45
C THR A 192 -20.05 13.99 -1.70
N ALA A 193 -20.87 13.07 -2.19
CA ALA A 193 -22.14 12.72 -1.55
C ALA A 193 -21.94 12.17 -0.13
N VAL A 194 -20.91 11.34 0.10
CA VAL A 194 -20.54 10.83 1.42
C VAL A 194 -20.16 11.96 2.37
N ALA A 195 -19.30 12.89 1.94
CA ALA A 195 -18.87 14.02 2.78
C ALA A 195 -20.05 14.90 3.18
N PHE A 196 -20.94 15.22 2.25
CA PHE A 196 -22.13 16.03 2.53
C PHE A 196 -23.22 15.26 3.31
N ALA A 197 -23.37 13.95 3.11
CA ALA A 197 -24.27 13.12 3.92
C ALA A 197 -23.85 13.10 5.39
N LEU A 198 -22.54 13.05 5.67
CA LEU A 198 -22.00 13.16 7.01
C LEU A 198 -22.38 14.52 7.63
N VAL A 199 -22.10 15.62 6.94
CA VAL A 199 -22.41 17.00 7.42
C VAL A 199 -23.91 17.24 7.60
N ALA A 200 -24.75 16.69 6.74
CA ALA A 200 -26.21 16.87 6.81
C ALA A 200 -26.82 16.43 8.13
N ALA A 201 -26.22 15.41 8.76
CA ALA A 201 -26.74 14.78 9.96
C ALA A 201 -25.89 15.07 11.21
N SER A 202 -24.71 15.68 11.06
CA SER A 202 -23.81 15.96 12.19
C SER A 202 -23.37 17.43 12.22
N ARG A 203 -23.96 18.18 13.15
CA ARG A 203 -23.53 19.54 13.52
C ARG A 203 -22.34 19.55 14.47
N ASP A 204 -22.23 18.50 15.27
CA ASP A 204 -21.20 18.32 16.30
C ASP A 204 -20.50 16.97 16.06
N LEU A 205 -19.58 16.92 15.09
CA LEU A 205 -18.75 15.72 14.90
C LEU A 205 -17.83 15.47 16.09
N VAL A 206 -17.47 16.54 16.81
CA VAL A 206 -16.47 16.53 17.89
C VAL A 206 -17.04 15.91 19.18
N SER A 207 -18.35 16.02 19.43
CA SER A 207 -18.97 15.43 20.62
C SER A 207 -19.12 13.90 20.54
N GLY A 208 -18.81 13.30 19.39
CA GLY A 208 -18.95 11.86 19.17
C GLY A 208 -20.37 11.40 18.82
N PRO A 209 -20.54 10.08 18.60
CA PRO A 209 -21.78 9.51 18.08
C PRO A 209 -22.91 9.58 19.11
N GLY A 210 -24.06 10.10 18.68
CA GLY A 210 -25.35 10.06 19.39
C GLY A 210 -26.49 9.83 18.39
N ALA A 211 -27.67 10.44 18.62
CA ALA A 211 -28.79 10.35 17.66
C ALA A 211 -28.43 10.88 16.26
N THR A 212 -27.59 11.93 16.21
CA THR A 212 -26.99 12.47 14.97
C THR A 212 -26.05 11.48 14.31
N GLY A 213 -25.30 10.71 15.09
CA GLY A 213 -24.42 9.64 14.61
C GLY A 213 -25.17 8.50 13.92
N VAL A 214 -26.38 8.17 14.40
CA VAL A 214 -27.27 7.20 13.74
C VAL A 214 -27.66 7.68 12.34
N VAL A 215 -28.20 8.90 12.25
CA VAL A 215 -28.67 9.44 10.97
C VAL A 215 -27.51 9.66 10.00
N ALA A 216 -26.37 10.17 10.47
CA ALA A 216 -25.18 10.38 9.66
C ALA A 216 -24.60 9.05 9.16
N GLY A 217 -24.49 8.07 10.05
CA GLY A 217 -24.01 6.74 9.70
C GLY A 217 -24.89 6.06 8.65
N LEU A 218 -26.21 6.11 8.84
CA LEU A 218 -27.16 5.55 7.86
C LEU A 218 -27.11 6.29 6.52
N GLY A 219 -27.00 7.62 6.52
CA GLY A 219 -26.90 8.41 5.30
C GLY A 219 -25.63 8.10 4.51
N VAL A 220 -24.48 8.06 5.19
CA VAL A 220 -23.18 7.71 4.59
C VAL A 220 -23.19 6.25 4.08
N ALA A 221 -23.74 5.32 4.87
CA ALA A 221 -23.87 3.93 4.45
C ALA A 221 -24.77 3.76 3.23
N LEU A 222 -25.88 4.50 3.17
CA LEU A 222 -26.81 4.48 2.04
C LEU A 222 -26.12 4.96 0.76
N VAL A 223 -25.41 6.09 0.79
CA VAL A 223 -24.66 6.60 -0.36
C VAL A 223 -23.61 5.59 -0.82
N GLY A 224 -22.85 5.01 0.13
CA GLY A 224 -21.88 3.97 -0.17
C GLY A 224 -22.51 2.73 -0.81
N ALA A 225 -23.65 2.28 -0.29
CA ALA A 225 -24.37 1.12 -0.81
C ALA A 225 -24.94 1.36 -2.21
N VAL A 226 -25.50 2.55 -2.46
CA VAL A 226 -25.94 2.98 -3.79
C VAL A 226 -24.76 2.99 -4.75
N GLY A 227 -23.63 3.56 -4.36
CA GLY A 227 -22.44 3.61 -5.20
C GLY A 227 -21.86 2.22 -5.51
N LEU A 228 -21.81 1.31 -4.52
CA LEU A 228 -21.44 -0.09 -4.73
C LEU A 228 -22.40 -0.81 -5.69
N ALA A 229 -23.71 -0.62 -5.52
CA ALA A 229 -24.72 -1.21 -6.41
C ALA A 229 -24.63 -0.67 -7.85
N VAL A 230 -24.30 0.61 -8.00
CA VAL A 230 -24.15 1.28 -9.29
C VAL A 230 -22.86 0.85 -10.00
N LEU A 231 -21.72 0.88 -9.32
CA LEU A 231 -20.38 0.64 -9.88
C LEU A 231 -19.98 -0.84 -9.89
N ARG A 232 -20.73 -1.70 -9.19
CA ARG A 232 -20.49 -3.15 -9.09
C ARG A 232 -19.05 -3.44 -8.65
N GLU A 233 -18.32 -4.26 -9.41
CA GLU A 233 -16.93 -4.66 -9.12
C GLU A 233 -15.95 -3.48 -9.02
N ARG A 234 -16.28 -2.33 -9.63
CA ARG A 234 -15.47 -1.11 -9.61
C ARG A 234 -15.81 -0.19 -8.43
N GLY A 235 -16.84 -0.53 -7.65
CA GLY A 235 -17.30 0.27 -6.51
C GLY A 235 -16.52 0.04 -5.22
N TRP A 236 -15.54 -0.87 -5.19
CA TRP A 236 -14.78 -1.21 -3.99
C TRP A 236 -14.21 -0.01 -3.20
N PRO A 237 -13.83 1.15 -3.80
CA PRO A 237 -13.37 2.31 -3.03
C PRO A 237 -14.45 2.94 -2.13
N LEU A 238 -15.72 2.57 -2.32
CA LEU A 238 -16.86 3.02 -1.52
C LEU A 238 -17.21 2.05 -0.37
N LEU A 239 -16.51 0.93 -0.24
CA LEU A 239 -16.63 0.04 0.92
C LEU A 239 -16.48 0.76 2.27
N PRO A 240 -15.48 1.67 2.44
CA PRO A 240 -15.36 2.46 3.67
C PRO A 240 -16.61 3.26 4.02
N ALA A 241 -17.32 3.82 3.04
CA ALA A 241 -18.54 4.58 3.31
C ALA A 241 -19.63 3.66 3.92
N VAL A 242 -19.78 2.45 3.40
CA VAL A 242 -20.73 1.48 3.97
C VAL A 242 -20.31 1.04 5.36
N THR A 243 -19.06 0.60 5.52
CA THR A 243 -18.57 0.04 6.78
C THR A 243 -18.51 1.10 7.88
N VAL A 244 -17.93 2.27 7.61
CA VAL A 244 -17.87 3.38 8.58
C VAL A 244 -19.26 3.90 8.88
N GLY A 245 -20.14 4.00 7.88
CA GLY A 245 -21.53 4.43 8.09
C GLY A 245 -22.31 3.47 8.99
N VAL A 246 -22.24 2.16 8.73
CA VAL A 246 -22.90 1.13 9.56
C VAL A 246 -22.33 1.12 10.98
N VAL A 247 -21.00 1.16 11.11
CA VAL A 247 -20.31 1.18 12.41
C VAL A 247 -20.67 2.44 13.20
N GLY A 248 -20.67 3.60 12.54
CA GLY A 248 -21.08 4.88 13.14
C GLY A 248 -22.55 4.87 13.58
N ALA A 249 -23.45 4.29 12.77
CA ALA A 249 -24.85 4.17 13.12
C ALA A 249 -25.07 3.22 14.31
N ALA A 250 -24.37 2.08 14.33
CA ALA A 250 -24.42 1.14 15.44
C ALA A 250 -23.86 1.75 16.73
N ALA A 251 -22.73 2.45 16.65
CA ALA A 251 -22.14 3.16 17.79
C ALA A 251 -23.07 4.26 18.33
N GLY A 252 -23.67 5.06 17.43
CA GLY A 252 -24.66 6.07 17.82
C GLY A 252 -25.92 5.45 18.47
N GLY A 253 -26.42 4.35 17.91
CA GLY A 253 -27.55 3.63 18.48
C GLY A 253 -27.24 3.05 19.86
N LEU A 254 -26.04 2.52 20.05
CA LEU A 254 -25.57 2.03 21.34
C LEU A 254 -25.49 3.17 22.36
N VAL A 255 -24.89 4.31 22.01
CA VAL A 255 -24.83 5.48 22.89
C VAL A 255 -26.22 5.96 23.28
N VAL A 256 -27.14 6.10 22.32
CA VAL A 256 -28.51 6.54 22.58
C VAL A 256 -29.26 5.53 23.48
N GLY A 257 -29.09 4.23 23.24
CA GLY A 257 -29.79 3.19 24.00
C GLY A 257 -29.25 2.95 25.40
N THR A 258 -27.97 3.23 25.64
CA THR A 258 -27.30 2.92 26.92
C THR A 258 -26.91 4.13 27.75
N GLY A 259 -26.83 5.32 27.13
CA GLY A 259 -26.30 6.54 27.76
C GLY A 259 -24.80 6.49 28.03
N LEU A 260 -24.05 5.55 27.43
CA LEU A 260 -22.60 5.47 27.57
C LEU A 260 -21.90 6.68 26.93
N ASP A 261 -20.73 7.02 27.48
CA ASP A 261 -19.87 8.05 26.90
C ASP A 261 -19.46 7.69 25.46
N PRO A 262 -19.70 8.58 24.46
CA PRO A 262 -19.38 8.31 23.06
C PRO A 262 -17.89 8.03 22.84
N GLY A 263 -17.01 8.74 23.55
CA GLY A 263 -15.56 8.58 23.47
C GLY A 263 -15.13 7.17 23.89
N ARG A 264 -15.68 6.64 24.99
CA ARG A 264 -15.41 5.27 25.46
C ARG A 264 -15.85 4.21 24.44
N VAL A 265 -17.05 4.37 23.86
CA VAL A 265 -17.55 3.44 22.84
C VAL A 265 -16.64 3.42 21.62
N LEU A 266 -16.25 4.60 21.12
CA LEU A 266 -15.37 4.74 19.98
C LEU A 266 -13.95 4.21 20.24
N LEU A 267 -13.40 4.47 21.43
CA LEU A 267 -12.09 3.95 21.84
C LEU A 267 -12.05 2.42 21.79
N VAL A 268 -13.04 1.75 22.39
CA VAL A 268 -13.14 0.28 22.38
C VAL A 268 -13.27 -0.24 20.96
N LEU A 269 -14.13 0.39 20.16
CA LEU A 269 -14.41 0.00 18.78
C LEU A 269 -13.15 0.10 17.89
N THR A 270 -12.40 1.20 18.00
CA THR A 270 -11.15 1.40 17.26
C THR A 270 -10.12 0.34 17.63
N VAL A 271 -9.93 0.06 18.92
CA VAL A 271 -8.98 -0.95 19.40
C VAL A 271 -9.37 -2.34 18.92
N LEU A 272 -10.66 -2.70 19.01
CA LEU A 272 -11.16 -3.97 18.51
C LEU A 272 -10.92 -4.10 17.00
N LEU A 273 -11.16 -3.03 16.23
CA LEU A 273 -10.97 -3.06 14.78
C LEU A 273 -9.49 -3.22 14.41
N VAL A 274 -8.57 -2.56 15.12
CA VAL A 274 -7.12 -2.74 14.94
C VAL A 274 -6.70 -4.18 15.20
N LEU A 275 -7.21 -4.79 16.28
CA LEU A 275 -6.91 -6.19 16.62
C LEU A 275 -7.46 -7.16 15.55
N VAL A 276 -8.69 -6.94 15.08
CA VAL A 276 -9.29 -7.74 14.01
C VAL A 276 -8.54 -7.57 12.68
N ALA A 277 -8.17 -6.33 12.34
CA ALA A 277 -7.40 -6.04 11.13
C ALA A 277 -6.02 -6.70 11.15
N GLY A 278 -5.38 -6.80 12.32
CA GLY A 278 -4.13 -7.54 12.51
C GLY A 278 -4.24 -9.04 12.20
N LEU A 279 -5.45 -9.61 12.31
CA LEU A 279 -5.71 -11.02 11.97
C LEU A 279 -6.14 -11.22 10.52
N ALA A 280 -6.49 -10.16 9.78
CA ALA A 280 -7.04 -10.24 8.43
C ALA A 280 -6.15 -11.00 7.42
N PRO A 281 -4.81 -10.85 7.41
CA PRO A 281 -3.97 -11.63 6.50
C PRO A 281 -4.03 -13.14 6.75
N ARG A 282 -4.17 -13.57 8.01
CA ARG A 282 -4.29 -14.99 8.37
C ARG A 282 -5.62 -15.58 7.90
N TYR A 283 -6.71 -14.81 8.05
CA TYR A 283 -8.02 -15.23 7.59
C TYR A 283 -8.14 -15.19 6.06
N ALA A 284 -7.51 -14.21 5.40
CA ALA A 284 -7.50 -14.14 3.93
C ALA A 284 -6.86 -15.42 3.33
N LEU A 285 -5.73 -15.87 3.87
CA LEU A 285 -5.06 -17.10 3.42
C LEU A 285 -5.88 -18.37 3.67
N GLN A 286 -6.67 -18.41 4.75
CA GLN A 286 -7.57 -19.53 5.04
C GLN A 286 -8.81 -19.52 4.13
N LEU A 287 -9.36 -18.34 3.85
CA LEU A 287 -10.53 -18.16 3.00
C LEU A 287 -10.24 -18.43 1.51
N THR A 288 -9.01 -18.17 1.05
CA THR A 288 -8.63 -18.44 -0.34
C THR A 288 -8.38 -19.92 -0.65
N ARG A 289 -8.31 -20.80 0.38
CA ARG A 289 -7.94 -22.23 0.24
C ARG A 289 -6.73 -22.45 -0.67
N THR A 290 -5.81 -21.49 -0.71
CA THR A 290 -4.58 -21.56 -1.52
C THR A 290 -3.50 -22.40 -0.84
N ALA A 291 -3.71 -22.79 0.43
CA ALA A 291 -2.93 -23.83 1.06
C ALA A 291 -3.42 -25.18 0.51
N PRO A 292 -2.53 -26.00 -0.10
CA PRO A 292 -2.85 -27.38 -0.42
C PRO A 292 -3.41 -28.07 0.83
N PRO A 293 -4.44 -28.92 0.72
CA PRO A 293 -4.89 -29.72 1.86
C PRO A 293 -3.66 -30.47 2.42
N PRO A 294 -3.48 -30.49 3.76
CA PRO A 294 -2.35 -31.19 4.34
C PRO A 294 -2.36 -32.64 3.83
N LEU A 295 -1.25 -33.11 3.28
CA LEU A 295 -1.15 -34.45 2.71
C LEU A 295 -1.30 -35.46 3.86
N GLN A 296 -2.50 -36.02 4.03
CA GLN A 296 -2.84 -36.87 5.18
C GLN A 296 -2.44 -38.34 5.01
N SER A 297 -1.75 -38.72 3.93
CA SER A 297 -1.32 -40.11 3.68
C SER A 297 -0.12 -40.17 2.71
N GLU A 298 0.71 -41.22 2.80
CA GLU A 298 1.82 -41.47 1.87
C GLU A 298 1.32 -41.63 0.41
N ASP A 299 0.15 -42.22 0.20
CA ASP A 299 -0.49 -42.31 -1.13
C ASP A 299 -0.86 -40.94 -1.73
N ALA A 300 -1.13 -39.94 -0.88
CA ALA A 300 -1.42 -38.58 -1.34
C ALA A 300 -0.15 -37.83 -1.78
N ILE A 301 1.04 -38.26 -1.34
CA ILE A 301 2.33 -37.69 -1.76
C ILE A 301 2.71 -38.21 -3.16
N LEU A 302 2.31 -39.44 -3.48
CA LEU A 302 2.64 -40.11 -4.75
C LEU A 302 1.61 -39.87 -5.86
N ARG A 303 0.45 -39.26 -5.56
CA ARG A 303 -0.52 -38.86 -6.59
C ARG A 303 -0.02 -37.64 -7.36
N ASP A 304 -0.24 -37.65 -8.67
CA ASP A 304 -0.07 -36.46 -9.48
C ASP A 304 -0.97 -35.33 -8.96
N PRO A 305 -0.45 -34.10 -8.81
CA PRO A 305 -1.25 -32.96 -8.41
C PRO A 305 -2.36 -32.69 -9.43
N ASP A 306 -3.56 -32.37 -8.95
CA ASP A 306 -4.62 -31.88 -9.83
C ASP A 306 -4.16 -30.59 -10.55
N PRO A 307 -4.49 -30.43 -11.85
CA PRO A 307 -4.13 -29.23 -12.60
C PRO A 307 -4.78 -27.99 -11.96
N ILE A 308 -3.95 -27.00 -11.63
CA ILE A 308 -4.38 -25.74 -11.01
C ILE A 308 -4.89 -24.81 -12.10
N ASP A 309 -6.15 -24.36 -11.99
CA ASP A 309 -6.68 -23.29 -12.83
C ASP A 309 -6.10 -21.93 -12.42
N GLY A 310 -5.13 -21.45 -13.20
CA GLY A 310 -4.46 -20.17 -12.98
C GLY A 310 -5.40 -18.96 -13.03
N THR A 311 -6.52 -19.04 -13.76
CA THR A 311 -7.49 -17.95 -13.85
C THR A 311 -8.30 -17.82 -12.56
N ALA A 312 -8.84 -18.94 -12.07
CA ALA A 312 -9.55 -18.98 -10.78
C ALA A 312 -8.66 -18.57 -9.60
N VAL A 313 -7.36 -18.92 -9.62
CA VAL A 313 -6.41 -18.46 -8.59
C VAL A 313 -6.19 -16.95 -8.68
N ARG A 314 -5.98 -16.41 -9.88
CA ARG A 314 -5.81 -14.96 -10.09
C ARG A 314 -7.01 -14.17 -9.58
N ASP A 315 -8.22 -14.60 -9.91
CA ASP A 315 -9.46 -13.92 -9.48
C ASP A 315 -9.61 -13.91 -7.96
N ARG A 316 -9.30 -15.05 -7.30
CA ARG A 316 -9.34 -15.15 -5.82
C ARG A 316 -8.29 -14.26 -5.15
N VAL A 317 -7.08 -14.21 -5.69
CA VAL A 317 -6.00 -13.36 -5.18
C VAL A 317 -6.39 -11.89 -5.36
N GLU A 318 -6.98 -11.53 -6.50
CA GLU A 318 -7.42 -10.16 -6.75
C GLU A 318 -8.56 -9.74 -5.82
N LEU A 319 -9.58 -10.57 -5.64
CA LEU A 319 -10.65 -10.34 -4.68
C LEU A 319 -10.10 -10.14 -3.26
N SER A 320 -9.18 -11.00 -2.83
CA SER A 320 -8.57 -10.93 -1.51
C SER A 320 -7.78 -9.65 -1.32
N ALA A 321 -7.02 -9.23 -2.34
CA ALA A 321 -6.30 -7.97 -2.32
C ALA A 321 -7.27 -6.77 -2.22
N ARG A 322 -8.39 -6.78 -2.96
CA ARG A 322 -9.42 -5.73 -2.87
C ARG A 322 -10.06 -5.68 -1.48
N LEU A 323 -10.35 -6.83 -0.86
CA LEU A 323 -10.92 -6.90 0.49
C LEU A 323 -9.95 -6.38 1.57
N VAL A 324 -8.68 -6.81 1.52
CA VAL A 324 -7.64 -6.33 2.44
C VAL A 324 -7.43 -4.82 2.29
N HIS A 325 -7.39 -4.34 1.04
CA HIS A 325 -7.27 -2.92 0.76
C HIS A 325 -8.49 -2.14 1.31
N GLY A 326 -9.71 -2.61 1.04
CA GLY A 326 -10.94 -1.99 1.54
C GLY A 326 -11.01 -1.96 3.08
N LEU A 327 -10.54 -3.02 3.75
CA LEU A 327 -10.44 -3.08 5.21
C LEU A 327 -9.45 -2.04 5.76
N ARG A 328 -8.27 -1.91 5.14
CA ARG A 328 -7.26 -0.91 5.54
C ARG A 328 -7.75 0.50 5.34
N LEU A 329 -8.35 0.78 4.19
CA LEU A 329 -8.95 2.08 3.90
C LEU A 329 -10.08 2.40 4.89
N THR A 330 -10.90 1.40 5.24
CA THR A 330 -11.94 1.52 6.28
C THR A 330 -11.33 1.88 7.64
N LEU A 331 -10.32 1.13 8.09
CA LEU A 331 -9.66 1.38 9.38
C LEU A 331 -9.00 2.77 9.41
N ALA A 332 -8.33 3.17 8.34
CA ALA A 332 -7.71 4.48 8.20
C ALA A 332 -8.76 5.61 8.31
N VAL A 333 -9.82 5.54 7.50
CA VAL A 333 -10.90 6.55 7.50
C VAL A 333 -11.62 6.60 8.85
N LEU A 334 -11.95 5.43 9.43
CA LEU A 334 -12.60 5.37 10.73
C LEU A 334 -11.73 6.04 11.81
N HIS A 335 -10.44 5.69 11.87
CA HIS A 335 -9.55 6.24 12.89
C HIS A 335 -9.35 7.75 12.74
N VAL A 336 -9.21 8.25 11.50
CA VAL A 336 -9.14 9.70 11.24
C VAL A 336 -10.33 10.45 11.82
N LEU A 337 -11.53 9.87 11.72
CA LEU A 337 -12.79 10.45 12.24
C LEU A 337 -12.95 10.29 13.75
N VAL A 338 -12.47 9.17 14.31
CA VAL A 338 -12.61 8.85 15.74
C VAL A 338 -11.56 9.54 16.61
N ALA A 339 -10.34 9.66 16.09
CA ALA A 339 -9.19 10.27 16.76
C ALA A 339 -9.48 11.62 17.45
N PRO A 340 -10.10 12.63 16.80
CA PRO A 340 -10.38 13.92 17.43
C PRO A 340 -11.40 13.86 18.58
N VAL A 341 -12.23 12.81 18.65
CA VAL A 341 -13.23 12.60 19.71
C VAL A 341 -12.62 11.86 20.91
N VAL A 342 -11.75 10.88 20.64
CA VAL A 342 -11.14 10.04 21.67
C VAL A 342 -9.94 10.70 22.34
N ALA A 343 -9.11 11.41 21.56
CA ALA A 343 -7.87 11.99 22.04
C ALA A 343 -8.03 12.98 23.22
N PRO A 344 -9.08 13.83 23.27
CA PRO A 344 -9.30 14.74 24.40
C PRO A 344 -9.71 14.09 25.72
N MET A 345 -10.19 12.84 25.70
CA MET A 345 -10.83 12.23 26.89
C MET A 345 -9.90 12.23 28.11
N ASN A 346 -8.62 11.91 27.90
CA ASN A 346 -7.55 11.93 28.89
C ASN A 346 -6.19 11.67 28.20
N PRO A 347 -5.05 11.91 28.88
CA PRO A 347 -3.72 11.68 28.29
C PRO A 347 -3.46 10.25 27.81
N LEU A 348 -4.08 9.24 28.43
CA LEU A 348 -3.94 7.85 28.00
C LEU A 348 -4.72 7.55 26.71
N ALA A 349 -5.94 8.09 26.58
CA ALA A 349 -6.72 8.00 25.35
C ALA A 349 -6.02 8.71 24.18
N PHE A 350 -5.39 9.86 24.44
CA PHE A 350 -4.49 10.52 23.48
C PHE A 350 -3.35 9.59 23.05
N ALA A 351 -2.65 8.98 24.01
CA ALA A 351 -1.54 8.07 23.74
C ALA A 351 -1.98 6.83 22.93
N VAL A 352 -3.14 6.24 23.25
CA VAL A 352 -3.72 5.12 22.48
C VAL A 352 -4.05 5.56 21.05
N SER A 353 -4.66 6.73 20.88
CA SER A 353 -4.99 7.24 19.54
C SER A 353 -3.74 7.44 18.69
N TRP A 354 -2.68 8.00 19.26
CA TRP A 354 -1.37 8.15 18.61
C TRP A 354 -0.72 6.80 18.31
N LEU A 355 -0.79 5.85 19.24
CA LEU A 355 -0.26 4.50 19.05
C LEU A 355 -0.93 3.81 17.87
N VAL A 356 -2.27 3.87 17.76
CA VAL A 356 -3.00 3.34 16.61
C VAL A 356 -2.58 4.03 15.32
N SER A 357 -2.42 5.36 15.32
CA SER A 357 -1.94 6.09 14.15
C SER A 357 -0.54 5.66 13.72
N VAL A 358 0.37 5.41 14.68
CA VAL A 358 1.71 4.87 14.40
C VAL A 358 1.60 3.46 13.83
N LEU A 359 0.76 2.58 14.40
CA LEU A 359 0.54 1.23 13.86
C LEU A 359 0.06 1.25 12.39
N LEU A 360 -0.78 2.22 12.00
CA LEU A 360 -1.17 2.41 10.61
C LEU A 360 0.03 2.75 9.72
N VAL A 361 0.90 3.66 10.15
CA VAL A 361 2.13 3.99 9.40
C VAL A 361 3.07 2.79 9.31
N LEU A 362 3.24 2.04 10.41
CA LEU A 362 4.08 0.85 10.45
C LEU A 362 3.55 -0.27 9.53
N ALA A 363 2.22 -0.40 9.42
CA ALA A 363 1.58 -1.39 8.57
C ALA A 363 1.91 -1.23 7.08
N ALA A 364 2.21 0.00 6.63
CA ALA A 364 2.62 0.30 5.26
C ALA A 364 3.86 -0.50 4.80
N ARG A 365 4.71 -0.97 5.73
CA ARG A 365 5.88 -1.80 5.39
C ARG A 365 5.52 -3.18 4.85
N ARG A 366 4.31 -3.67 5.13
CA ARG A 366 3.85 -4.99 4.66
C ARG A 366 3.23 -4.91 3.27
N ASP A 367 3.19 -3.72 2.68
CA ASP A 367 2.40 -3.43 1.50
C ASP A 367 3.30 -3.41 0.27
N ALA A 368 3.03 -4.34 -0.66
CA ALA A 368 3.71 -4.36 -1.95
C ALA A 368 3.17 -3.30 -2.92
N ARG A 369 1.94 -2.81 -2.70
CA ARG A 369 1.26 -1.84 -3.58
C ARG A 369 1.43 -0.42 -3.05
N ALA A 370 1.88 0.49 -3.92
CA ALA A 370 2.05 1.91 -3.56
C ALA A 370 0.75 2.55 -3.03
N VAL A 371 -0.41 2.16 -3.54
CA VAL A 371 -1.71 2.68 -3.08
C VAL A 371 -1.98 2.28 -1.62
N ASP A 372 -1.70 1.03 -1.25
CA ASP A 372 -1.85 0.53 0.13
C ASP A 372 -0.90 1.26 1.09
N VAL A 373 0.35 1.48 0.65
CA VAL A 373 1.34 2.29 1.40
C VAL A 373 0.80 3.69 1.64
N VAL A 374 0.31 4.37 0.59
CA VAL A 374 -0.24 5.72 0.68
C VAL A 374 -1.44 5.76 1.62
N VAL A 375 -2.37 4.81 1.53
CA VAL A 375 -3.55 4.74 2.42
C VAL A 375 -3.13 4.58 3.88
N SER A 376 -2.22 3.66 4.16
CA SER A 376 -1.73 3.37 5.52
C SER A 376 -0.97 4.57 6.11
N VAL A 377 -0.05 5.16 5.34
CA VAL A 377 0.75 6.32 5.77
C VAL A 377 -0.11 7.57 5.90
N ALA A 378 -0.90 7.92 4.89
CA ALA A 378 -1.76 9.10 4.92
C ALA A 378 -2.82 8.97 6.02
N GLY A 379 -3.43 7.79 6.18
CA GLY A 379 -4.36 7.51 7.26
C GLY A 379 -3.75 7.70 8.65
N GLY A 380 -2.55 7.15 8.87
CA GLY A 380 -1.83 7.32 10.13
C GLY A 380 -1.46 8.79 10.39
N VAL A 381 -0.90 9.49 9.41
CA VAL A 381 -0.51 10.91 9.55
C VAL A 381 -1.72 11.81 9.77
N LEU A 382 -2.80 11.64 9.00
CA LEU A 382 -4.03 12.39 9.18
C LEU A 382 -4.65 12.12 10.55
N SER A 383 -4.60 10.87 11.05
CA SER A 383 -5.11 10.54 12.38
C SER A 383 -4.27 11.16 13.51
N VAL A 384 -2.93 11.25 13.35
CA VAL A 384 -2.08 12.03 14.27
C VAL A 384 -2.49 13.49 14.27
N ALA A 385 -2.71 14.07 13.08
CA ALA A 385 -3.09 15.47 12.94
C ALA A 385 -4.47 15.73 13.59
N THR A 386 -5.50 14.94 13.26
CA THR A 386 -6.84 15.13 13.81
C THR A 386 -6.91 14.84 15.31
N ALA A 387 -6.21 13.80 15.83
CA ALA A 387 -6.09 13.57 17.27
C ALA A 387 -5.50 14.77 17.99
N THR A 388 -4.39 15.32 17.47
CA THR A 388 -3.67 16.43 18.11
C THR A 388 -4.46 17.72 18.05
N ILE A 389 -5.03 18.05 16.90
CA ILE A 389 -5.89 19.22 16.73
C ILE A 389 -7.12 19.11 17.63
N GLY A 390 -7.80 17.95 17.65
CA GLY A 390 -8.94 17.71 18.52
C GLY A 390 -8.60 17.89 20.00
N ALA A 391 -7.49 17.32 20.46
CA ALA A 391 -7.01 17.47 21.83
C ALA A 391 -6.68 18.93 22.18
N VAL A 392 -6.03 19.69 21.30
CA VAL A 392 -5.71 21.11 21.53
C VAL A 392 -6.98 21.98 21.57
N LEU A 393 -7.94 21.71 20.69
CA LEU A 393 -9.18 22.48 20.63
C LEU A 393 -10.06 22.23 21.87
N ALA A 394 -10.10 20.99 22.36
CA ALA A 394 -10.87 20.63 23.54
C ALA A 394 -10.16 21.04 24.84
N GLU A 395 -8.83 20.87 24.91
CA GLU A 395 -8.01 21.15 26.10
C GLU A 395 -6.81 22.06 25.74
N PRO A 396 -7.02 23.39 25.59
CA PRO A 396 -5.97 24.32 25.16
C PRO A 396 -4.72 24.32 26.06
N ALA A 397 -4.85 23.95 27.33
CA ALA A 397 -3.75 23.83 28.28
C ALA A 397 -2.72 22.75 27.87
N TRP A 398 -3.10 21.76 27.06
CA TRP A 398 -2.19 20.70 26.61
C TRP A 398 -1.30 21.16 25.44
N ALA A 399 -1.62 22.28 24.78
CA ALA A 399 -0.94 22.73 23.58
C ALA A 399 0.59 22.77 23.67
N PRO A 400 1.24 23.26 24.75
CA PRO A 400 2.70 23.28 24.85
C PRO A 400 3.30 21.86 24.86
N VAL A 401 2.69 20.94 25.61
CA VAL A 401 3.15 19.54 25.73
C VAL A 401 2.95 18.82 24.40
N LEU A 402 1.78 18.97 23.77
CA LEU A 402 1.47 18.35 22.49
C LEU A 402 2.38 18.87 21.37
N ALA A 403 2.65 20.18 21.34
CA ALA A 403 3.61 20.77 20.41
C ALA A 403 5.02 20.18 20.59
N ALA A 404 5.48 20.01 21.84
CA ALA A 404 6.76 19.38 22.13
C ALA A 404 6.78 17.91 21.67
N VAL A 405 5.72 17.13 21.93
CA VAL A 405 5.61 15.72 21.50
C VAL A 405 5.66 15.60 19.97
N VAL A 406 4.91 16.44 19.25
CA VAL A 406 4.92 16.49 17.77
C VAL A 406 6.29 16.88 17.24
N ALA A 407 6.90 17.94 17.78
CA ALA A 407 8.21 18.40 17.35
C ALA A 407 9.30 17.33 17.61
N MET A 408 9.31 16.71 18.79
CA MET A 408 10.25 15.64 19.12
C MET A 408 10.06 14.40 18.23
N SER A 409 8.82 14.06 17.89
CA SER A 409 8.51 12.96 16.97
C SER A 409 9.04 13.28 15.56
N ALA A 410 8.83 14.50 15.07
CA ALA A 410 9.36 14.95 13.79
C ALA A 410 10.89 14.94 13.77
N VAL A 411 11.55 15.44 14.81
CA VAL A 411 13.01 15.38 14.97
C VAL A 411 13.49 13.93 14.99
N GLY A 412 12.82 13.04 15.74
CA GLY A 412 13.15 11.61 15.80
C GLY A 412 13.06 10.92 14.44
N VAL A 413 12.02 11.21 13.66
CA VAL A 413 11.88 10.69 12.28
C VAL A 413 12.99 11.23 11.39
N ASN A 414 13.29 12.52 11.44
CA ASN A 414 14.37 13.11 10.64
C ASN A 414 15.74 12.51 10.99
N LEU A 415 16.03 12.32 12.28
CA LEU A 415 17.26 11.66 12.72
C LEU A 415 17.32 10.21 12.25
N LEU A 416 16.22 9.46 12.34
CA LEU A 416 16.16 8.09 11.84
C LEU A 416 16.43 7.98 10.34
N MET A 417 16.01 9.00 9.57
CA MET A 417 16.25 9.08 8.13
C MET A 417 17.66 9.57 7.79
N ALA A 418 18.21 10.50 8.57
CA ALA A 418 19.56 11.03 8.37
C ALA A 418 20.66 9.99 8.58
N PHE A 419 20.43 9.00 9.46
CA PHE A 419 21.38 7.93 9.74
C PHE A 419 20.96 6.62 9.05
N PRO A 420 21.52 6.29 7.87
CA PRO A 420 21.25 5.01 7.22
C PRO A 420 21.67 3.85 8.13
N PRO A 421 20.91 2.74 8.12
CA PRO A 421 21.15 1.68 9.07
C PRO A 421 22.43 0.96 8.66
N ARG A 422 23.25 0.58 9.65
CA ARG A 422 24.40 -0.31 9.37
C ARG A 422 23.96 -1.67 8.82
N SER A 423 22.73 -2.10 9.13
CA SER A 423 22.11 -3.25 8.48
C SER A 423 20.60 -3.06 8.30
N VAL A 424 20.13 -3.30 7.07
CA VAL A 424 18.71 -3.26 6.71
C VAL A 424 17.91 -4.27 7.53
N LEU A 425 18.49 -5.46 7.77
CA LEU A 425 17.86 -6.53 8.54
C LEU A 425 17.66 -6.15 10.03
N ALA A 426 18.64 -5.52 10.68
CA ALA A 426 18.46 -5.11 12.08
C ALA A 426 17.41 -4.00 12.20
N ARG A 427 17.33 -3.08 11.23
CA ARG A 427 16.27 -2.07 11.19
C ARG A 427 14.89 -2.73 11.04
N ALA A 428 14.75 -3.69 10.12
CA ALA A 428 13.50 -4.43 9.95
C ALA A 428 13.07 -5.10 11.26
N ARG A 429 13.98 -5.86 11.88
CA ARG A 429 13.72 -6.54 13.17
C ARG A 429 13.38 -5.57 14.30
N ALA A 430 14.13 -4.47 14.45
CA ALA A 430 13.86 -3.47 15.48
C ALA A 430 12.45 -2.90 15.31
N THR A 431 12.03 -2.66 14.07
CA THR A 431 10.71 -2.12 13.82
C THR A 431 9.59 -3.15 14.01
N ASP A 432 9.85 -4.42 13.71
CA ASP A 432 8.93 -5.52 14.04
C ASP A 432 8.73 -5.69 15.56
N VAL A 433 9.80 -5.52 16.33
CA VAL A 433 9.75 -5.52 17.80
C VAL A 433 8.94 -4.33 18.31
N VAL A 434 9.21 -3.12 17.80
CA VAL A 434 8.44 -1.91 18.17
C VAL A 434 6.96 -2.14 17.89
N GLU A 435 6.62 -2.61 16.69
CA GLU A 435 5.23 -2.85 16.33
C GLU A 435 4.56 -3.88 17.24
N SER A 436 5.25 -4.98 17.55
CA SER A 436 4.75 -6.01 18.46
C SER A 436 4.53 -5.47 19.88
N VAL A 437 5.45 -4.65 20.39
CA VAL A 437 5.34 -4.00 21.69
C VAL A 437 4.14 -3.04 21.70
N LEU A 438 3.95 -2.23 20.65
CA LEU A 438 2.81 -1.32 20.56
C LEU A 438 1.48 -2.09 20.54
N LEU A 439 1.38 -3.19 19.81
CA LEU A 439 0.19 -4.04 19.80
C LEU A 439 -0.09 -4.66 21.18
N VAL A 440 0.95 -5.12 21.89
CA VAL A 440 0.81 -5.66 23.26
C VAL A 440 0.37 -4.57 24.24
N LEU A 441 0.90 -3.35 24.11
CA LEU A 441 0.55 -2.22 24.97
C LEU A 441 -0.84 -1.62 24.68
N LEU A 442 -1.39 -1.85 23.49
CA LEU A 442 -2.67 -1.29 23.07
C LEU A 442 -3.81 -1.65 24.04
N VAL A 443 -3.95 -2.93 24.41
CA VAL A 443 -5.01 -3.40 25.31
C VAL A 443 -4.88 -2.83 26.73
N PRO A 444 -3.75 -2.95 27.45
CA PRO A 444 -3.64 -2.43 28.81
C PRO A 444 -3.78 -0.91 28.86
N LEU A 445 -3.23 -0.16 27.88
CA LEU A 445 -3.41 1.28 27.82
C LEU A 445 -4.88 1.67 27.59
N THR A 446 -5.61 0.90 26.78
CA THR A 446 -7.04 1.12 26.56
C THR A 446 -7.83 0.90 27.85
N VAL A 447 -7.56 -0.18 28.60
CA VAL A 447 -8.22 -0.46 29.88
C VAL A 447 -7.97 0.67 30.89
N LEU A 448 -6.73 1.17 30.95
CA LEU A 448 -6.37 2.30 31.81
C LEU A 448 -7.05 3.61 31.34
N ALA A 449 -7.10 3.87 30.04
CA ALA A 449 -7.75 5.05 29.46
C ALA A 449 -9.27 5.07 29.69
N LEU A 450 -9.91 3.90 29.81
CA LEU A 450 -11.33 3.77 30.15
C LEU A 450 -11.61 4.03 31.65
N GLY A 451 -10.57 4.07 32.50
CA GLY A 451 -10.70 4.33 33.94
C GLY A 451 -11.28 3.16 34.75
N VAL A 452 -11.40 1.96 34.17
CA VAL A 452 -12.04 0.79 34.82
C VAL A 452 -11.33 0.36 36.11
N ILE A 453 -10.03 0.57 36.19
CA ILE A 453 -9.20 0.18 37.34
C ILE A 453 -9.32 1.19 38.49
N GLN A 454 -9.67 2.45 38.23
CA GLN A 454 -9.85 3.48 39.26
C GLN A 454 -11.24 3.42 39.93
N SER A 455 -12.17 2.68 39.34
CA SER A 455 -13.54 2.47 39.85
C SER A 455 -13.71 1.18 40.67
N LEU A 456 -12.65 0.40 40.85
CA LEU A 456 -12.55 -0.77 41.73
C LEU A 456 -11.80 -0.37 43.01
#